data_AF-A0A0J1FF81-F1
#
_entry.id   AF-A0A0J1FF81-F1
#
_cell.length_a   1.000
_cell.length_b   1.000
_cell.length_c   1.000
_cell.angle_alpha   90.00
_cell.angle_beta   90.00
_cell.angle_gamma   90.00
#
_symmetry.space_group_name_H-M   'P 1'
#
loop_
_entity.id
_entity.type
_entity.pdbx_description
1 polymer ?
#
loop_
_entity_poly.entity_id
_entity_poly.type
_entity_poly.pdbx_seq_one_letter_code
_entity_poly.pdbx_strand_id
1 'polypeptide(L)'
;MEEDCENYVKNYADRTGRVVEEYEASIACNIDAEYLKNTKWPDQLADRIAAFGGSWNFIILFSLFLCCWLVLNTVRFVGHFDPPPFILLNLILSFIAAFQAPIIMMSQNRQAARDKHESVLDFAINYKAEREVDDMQSHLHRIEAQSAEIKELLRDRDKSDGIS
;
A
#
# COMPACT_ATOMS: atom_id res chain seq x y z
N MET A 1 -22.04 -27.37 25.59
CA MET A 1 -20.63 -27.52 25.17
C MET A 1 -20.49 -27.35 23.65
N GLU A 2 -21.32 -27.99 22.82
CA GLU A 2 -21.33 -27.75 21.36
C GLU A 2 -21.94 -26.38 20.98
N GLU A 3 -23.04 -25.98 21.65
CA GLU A 3 -23.67 -24.66 21.49
C GLU A 3 -22.74 -23.47 21.83
N ASP A 4 -21.80 -23.66 22.78
CA ASP A 4 -20.88 -22.59 23.19
C ASP A 4 -19.82 -22.31 22.13
N CYS A 5 -19.36 -23.35 21.42
CA CYS A 5 -18.33 -23.25 20.40
C CYS A 5 -18.88 -22.60 19.12
N GLU A 6 -20.10 -22.96 18.73
CA GLU A 6 -20.78 -22.36 17.58
C GLU A 6 -21.07 -20.87 17.81
N ASN A 7 -21.52 -20.52 19.01
CA ASN A 7 -21.79 -19.14 19.38
C ASN A 7 -20.51 -18.31 19.51
N TYR A 8 -19.41 -18.91 19.98
CA TYR A 8 -18.08 -18.29 19.97
C TYR A 8 -17.67 -17.97 18.52
N VAL A 9 -17.59 -18.98 17.64
CA VAL A 9 -17.19 -18.80 16.23
C VAL A 9 -18.03 -17.73 15.51
N LYS A 10 -19.35 -17.72 15.74
CA LYS A 10 -20.27 -16.75 15.15
C LYS A 10 -19.98 -15.32 15.64
N ASN A 11 -19.67 -15.15 16.93
CA ASN A 11 -19.32 -13.86 17.52
C ASN A 11 -17.99 -13.32 16.99
N TYR A 12 -17.01 -14.21 16.74
CA TYR A 12 -15.72 -13.82 16.14
C TYR A 12 -15.87 -13.43 14.67
N ALA A 13 -16.61 -14.22 13.88
CA ALA A 13 -16.89 -13.89 12.48
C ALA A 13 -17.61 -12.54 12.35
N ASP A 14 -18.61 -12.30 13.21
CA ASP A 14 -19.39 -11.07 13.23
C ASP A 14 -18.56 -9.86 13.70
N ARG A 15 -17.67 -10.05 14.69
CA ARG A 15 -16.69 -9.02 15.08
C ARG A 15 -15.76 -8.66 13.94
N THR A 16 -15.18 -9.65 13.27
CA THR A 16 -14.20 -9.41 12.20
C THR A 16 -14.86 -8.73 10.99
N GLY A 17 -16.06 -9.17 10.60
CA GLY A 17 -16.83 -8.50 9.54
C GLY A 17 -17.13 -7.04 9.86
N ARG A 18 -17.53 -6.77 11.11
CA ARG A 18 -17.78 -5.40 11.59
C ARG A 18 -16.52 -4.56 11.61
N VAL A 19 -15.37 -5.15 11.96
CA VAL A 19 -14.08 -4.44 11.93
C VAL A 19 -13.72 -4.12 10.48
N VAL A 20 -13.88 -5.04 9.52
CA VAL A 20 -13.61 -4.73 8.09
C VAL A 20 -14.55 -3.63 7.57
N GLU A 21 -15.85 -3.69 7.85
CA GLU A 21 -16.80 -2.63 7.45
C GLU A 21 -16.52 -1.28 8.14
N GLU A 22 -16.20 -1.30 9.44
CA GLU A 22 -15.85 -0.10 10.21
C GLU A 22 -14.53 0.50 9.73
N TYR A 23 -13.58 -0.33 9.30
CA TYR A 23 -12.33 0.13 8.67
C TYR A 23 -12.55 0.63 7.23
N GLU A 24 -13.41 0.02 6.41
CA GLU A 24 -13.76 0.57 5.09
C GLU A 24 -14.44 1.95 5.20
N ALA A 25 -15.40 2.08 6.12
CA ALA A 25 -16.07 3.34 6.42
C ALA A 25 -15.11 4.38 7.04
N SER A 26 -14.21 3.94 7.91
CA SER A 26 -13.20 4.79 8.55
C SER A 26 -12.11 5.23 7.57
N ILE A 27 -11.69 4.38 6.62
CA ILE A 27 -10.71 4.76 5.59
C ILE A 27 -11.33 5.81 4.66
N ALA A 28 -12.56 5.61 4.19
CA ALA A 28 -13.24 6.59 3.35
C ALA A 28 -13.42 7.93 4.06
N CYS A 29 -13.86 7.91 5.33
CA CYS A 29 -14.13 9.13 6.09
C CYS A 29 -12.86 9.82 6.62
N ASN A 30 -11.84 9.06 7.06
CA ASN A 30 -10.62 9.59 7.64
C ASN A 30 -9.62 10.06 6.57
N ILE A 31 -9.56 9.40 5.40
CA ILE A 31 -8.83 9.96 4.25
C ILE A 31 -9.42 11.33 3.93
N ASP A 32 -10.74 11.48 3.80
CA ASP A 32 -11.33 12.78 3.47
C ASP A 32 -11.19 13.81 4.59
N ALA A 33 -11.37 13.45 5.86
CA ALA A 33 -11.32 14.39 6.99
C ALA A 33 -9.89 14.89 7.31
N GLU A 34 -8.89 14.02 7.20
CA GLU A 34 -7.49 14.35 7.50
C GLU A 34 -6.81 15.10 6.34
N TYR A 35 -7.23 14.82 5.09
CA TYR A 35 -6.81 15.56 3.89
C TYR A 35 -7.44 16.96 3.82
N LEU A 36 -8.74 17.10 4.12
CA LEU A 36 -9.44 18.39 4.05
C LEU A 36 -8.98 19.38 5.12
N LYS A 37 -8.49 18.93 6.27
CA LYS A 37 -8.11 19.80 7.40
C LYS A 37 -6.68 20.34 7.33
N ASN A 38 -5.76 19.65 6.65
CA ASN A 38 -4.34 20.07 6.58
C ASN A 38 -3.84 20.48 5.18
N THR A 39 -4.54 20.17 4.10
CA THR A 39 -3.90 20.19 2.78
C THR A 39 -4.73 20.90 1.71
N LYS A 40 -4.26 22.08 1.30
CA LYS A 40 -4.47 22.50 -0.09
C LYS A 40 -3.23 23.08 -0.73
N TRP A 41 -2.33 23.70 0.05
CA TRP A 41 -1.23 24.45 -0.52
C TRP A 41 0.16 23.80 -0.38
N PRO A 42 0.65 23.43 0.83
CA PRO A 42 2.00 22.89 0.99
C PRO A 42 2.15 21.47 0.45
N ASP A 43 1.14 20.63 0.63
CA ASP A 43 1.19 19.22 0.21
C ASP A 43 1.17 19.04 -1.31
N GLN A 44 0.38 19.86 -2.04
CA GLN A 44 0.39 19.85 -3.50
C GLN A 44 1.74 20.31 -4.06
N LEU A 45 2.39 21.26 -3.38
CA LEU A 45 3.71 21.74 -3.75
C LEU A 45 4.76 20.66 -3.45
N ALA A 46 4.70 20.01 -2.29
CA ALA A 46 5.58 18.92 -1.91
C ALA A 46 5.45 17.72 -2.87
N ASP A 47 4.23 17.38 -3.30
CA ASP A 47 3.96 16.33 -4.27
C ASP A 47 4.57 16.62 -5.64
N ARG A 48 4.40 17.86 -6.12
CA ARG A 48 5.02 18.28 -7.39
C ARG A 48 6.54 18.30 -7.30
N ILE A 49 7.11 18.77 -6.19
CA ILE A 49 8.57 18.79 -5.97
C ILE A 49 9.12 17.37 -5.86
N ALA A 50 8.44 16.46 -5.15
CA ALA A 50 8.87 15.07 -5.01
C ALA A 50 8.80 14.32 -6.36
N ALA A 51 7.72 14.50 -7.12
CA ALA A 51 7.57 13.92 -8.45
C ALA A 51 8.60 14.50 -9.45
N PHE A 52 8.93 15.78 -9.33
CA PHE A 52 9.93 16.43 -10.18
C PHE A 52 11.36 15.99 -9.82
N GLY A 53 11.71 15.93 -8.54
CA GLY A 53 13.04 15.53 -8.06
C GLY A 53 13.39 14.07 -8.32
N GLY A 54 12.40 13.18 -8.46
CA GLY A 54 12.61 11.76 -8.80
C GLY A 54 12.71 11.45 -10.29
N SER A 55 12.54 12.44 -11.17
CA SER A 55 12.54 12.23 -12.62
C SER A 55 13.94 12.31 -13.22
N TRP A 56 14.25 11.40 -14.15
CA TRP A 56 15.47 11.44 -14.97
C TRP A 56 15.63 12.77 -15.73
N ASN A 57 14.52 13.43 -16.09
CA ASN A 57 14.55 14.69 -16.82
C ASN A 57 15.06 15.87 -15.95
N PHE A 58 14.83 15.83 -14.62
CA PHE A 58 15.33 16.85 -13.70
C PHE A 58 16.85 16.80 -13.58
N ILE A 59 17.42 15.60 -13.47
CA ILE A 59 18.87 15.39 -13.39
C ILE A 59 19.55 15.98 -14.62
N ILE A 60 19.03 15.69 -15.82
CA ILE A 60 19.57 16.19 -17.09
C ILE A 60 19.51 17.72 -17.16
N LEU A 61 18.36 18.32 -16.84
CA LEU A 61 18.18 19.77 -16.87
C LEU A 61 19.08 20.47 -15.85
N PHE A 62 19.22 19.91 -14.64
CA PHE A 62 20.08 20.44 -13.59
C PHE A 62 21.56 20.36 -13.97
N SER A 63 22.01 19.24 -14.54
CA SER A 63 23.37 19.11 -15.07
C SER A 63 23.64 20.10 -16.20
N LEU A 64 22.68 20.33 -17.10
CA LEU A 64 22.81 21.28 -18.20
C LEU A 64 22.86 22.72 -17.68
N PHE A 65 22.07 23.07 -16.66
CA PHE A 65 22.14 24.35 -15.97
C PHE A 65 23.51 24.57 -15.33
N LEU A 66 24.04 23.59 -14.59
CA LEU A 66 25.38 23.68 -14.00
C LEU A 66 26.48 23.85 -15.06
N CYS A 67 26.43 23.07 -16.15
CA CYS A 67 27.36 23.22 -17.27
C CYS A 67 27.25 24.59 -17.93
N CYS A 68 26.04 25.10 -18.16
CA CYS A 68 25.80 26.42 -18.73
C CYS A 68 26.36 27.52 -17.82
N TRP A 69 26.11 27.44 -16.50
CA TRP A 69 26.62 28.38 -15.51
C TRP A 69 28.15 28.39 -15.45
N LEU A 70 28.78 27.21 -15.52
CA LEU A 70 30.22 27.05 -15.58
C LEU A 70 30.79 27.69 -16.86
N VAL A 71 30.18 27.43 -18.02
CA VAL A 71 30.60 28.01 -19.30
C VAL A 71 30.44 29.52 -19.31
N LEU A 72 29.32 30.06 -18.82
CA LEU A 72 29.09 31.51 -18.74
C LEU A 72 30.08 32.21 -17.79
N ASN A 73 30.47 31.58 -16.68
CA ASN A 73 31.48 32.14 -15.78
C ASN A 73 32.92 32.00 -16.33
N THR A 74 33.19 30.99 -17.14
CA THR A 74 34.51 30.75 -17.75
C THR A 74 34.71 31.60 -19.02
N VAL A 75 33.65 31.79 -19.81
CA VAL A 75 33.64 32.62 -21.01
C VAL A 75 33.47 34.07 -20.58
N ARG A 76 34.62 34.74 -20.48
CA ARG A 76 34.88 36.11 -20.04
C ARG A 76 34.14 37.20 -20.85
N PHE A 77 32.81 37.18 -20.87
CA PHE A 77 32.00 38.16 -21.61
C PHE A 77 31.49 39.33 -20.74
N VAL A 78 31.42 39.12 -19.43
CA VAL A 78 31.09 40.13 -18.41
C VAL A 78 32.02 39.84 -17.24
N GLY A 79 32.66 40.85 -16.62
CA GLY A 79 33.69 40.65 -15.58
C GLY A 79 33.32 39.59 -14.53
N HIS A 80 34.30 38.86 -13.99
CA HIS A 80 34.09 37.66 -13.14
C HIS A 80 32.96 37.85 -12.13
N PHE A 81 31.78 37.34 -12.46
CA PHE A 81 30.61 37.43 -11.61
C PHE A 81 30.77 36.47 -10.41
N ASP A 82 31.45 35.34 -10.64
CA ASP A 82 31.85 34.38 -9.61
C ASP A 82 33.29 33.86 -9.88
N PRO A 83 34.33 34.53 -9.36
CA PRO A 83 35.72 34.09 -9.50
C PRO A 83 35.95 32.70 -8.86
N PRO A 84 36.88 31.89 -9.38
CA PRO A 84 37.25 30.63 -8.71
C PRO A 84 37.70 30.93 -7.27
N PRO A 85 37.13 30.27 -6.24
CA PRO A 85 36.37 29.02 -6.26
C PRO A 85 34.84 29.23 -6.12
N PHE A 86 34.15 29.63 -7.19
CA PHE A 86 32.68 29.69 -7.35
C PHE A 86 31.85 29.77 -6.06
N ILE A 87 32.02 30.85 -5.28
CA ILE A 87 31.49 30.97 -3.91
C ILE A 87 29.96 31.04 -3.91
N LEU A 88 29.38 31.69 -4.91
CA LEU A 88 27.93 31.86 -5.02
C LEU A 88 27.24 30.56 -5.39
N LEU A 89 27.80 29.80 -6.33
CA LEU A 89 27.26 28.49 -6.71
C LEU A 89 27.32 27.52 -5.53
N ASN A 90 28.44 27.50 -4.80
CA ASN A 90 28.63 26.62 -3.65
C ASN A 90 27.64 26.95 -2.52
N LEU A 91 27.38 28.24 -2.27
CA LEU A 91 26.39 28.68 -1.28
C LEU A 91 24.97 28.23 -1.62
N ILE A 92 24.55 28.43 -2.88
CA ILE A 92 23.21 28.04 -3.35
C ILE A 92 23.04 26.52 -3.28
N LEU A 93 24.04 25.76 -3.72
CA LEU A 93 23.99 24.30 -3.72
C LEU A 93 23.91 23.73 -2.29
N SER A 94 24.69 24.30 -1.37
CA SER A 94 24.67 23.93 0.05
C SER A 94 23.30 24.19 0.69
N PHE A 95 22.68 25.32 0.36
CA PHE A 95 21.33 25.63 0.84
C PHE A 95 20.29 24.64 0.28
N ILE A 96 20.31 24.34 -1.02
CA ILE A 96 19.40 23.36 -1.64
C ILE A 96 19.56 21.97 -0.99
N ALA A 97 20.80 21.53 -0.78
CA ALA A 97 21.10 20.25 -0.16
C ALA A 97 20.57 20.15 1.28
N ALA A 98 20.62 21.26 2.05
CA ALA A 98 20.08 21.30 3.41
C ALA A 98 18.56 21.06 3.45
N PHE A 99 17.81 21.53 2.45
CA PHE A 99 16.35 21.30 2.36
C PHE A 99 15.97 19.96 1.71
N GLN A 100 16.89 19.27 1.03
CA GLN A 100 16.60 17.97 0.42
C GLN A 100 16.24 16.91 1.45
N ALA A 101 17.03 16.75 2.52
CA ALA A 101 16.81 15.67 3.49
C ALA A 101 15.43 15.74 4.19
N PRO A 102 14.94 16.90 4.64
CA PRO A 102 13.58 17.01 5.20
C PRO A 102 12.46 16.76 4.18
N ILE A 103 12.60 17.24 2.94
CA ILE A 103 11.59 17.02 1.89
C ILE A 103 11.54 15.53 1.52
N ILE A 104 12.70 14.89 1.39
CA ILE A 104 12.79 13.45 1.16
C ILE A 104 12.17 12.70 2.35
N MET A 105 12.50 13.07 3.59
CA MET A 105 11.95 12.45 4.80
C MET A 105 10.43 12.63 4.91
N MET A 106 9.88 13.79 4.56
CA MET A 106 8.42 14.01 4.52
C MET A 106 7.75 13.15 3.44
N SER A 107 8.33 13.06 2.25
CA SER A 107 7.79 12.23 1.17
C SER A 107 7.86 10.73 1.50
N GLN A 108 8.93 10.29 2.16
CA GLN A 108 9.10 8.93 2.68
C GLN A 108 8.13 8.61 3.81
N ASN A 109 7.98 9.50 4.80
CA ASN A 109 7.07 9.30 5.94
C ASN A 109 5.61 9.10 5.48
N ARG A 110 5.21 9.82 4.44
CA ARG A 110 3.88 9.69 3.85
C ARG A 110 3.71 8.43 3.01
N GLN A 111 4.75 7.96 2.33
CA GLN A 111 4.72 6.65 1.66
C GLN A 111 4.64 5.53 2.70
N ALA A 112 5.49 5.54 3.73
CA ALA A 112 5.49 4.54 4.79
C ALA A 112 4.14 4.46 5.54
N ALA A 113 3.44 5.58 5.74
CA ALA A 113 2.10 5.58 6.29
C ALA A 113 1.11 4.82 5.37
N ARG A 114 1.13 5.09 4.06
CA ARG A 114 0.31 4.37 3.07
C ARG A 114 0.65 2.89 3.03
N ASP A 115 1.92 2.54 2.93
CA ASP A 115 2.39 1.15 2.86
C ASP A 115 1.95 0.36 4.11
N LYS A 116 1.96 0.98 5.29
CA LYS A 116 1.47 0.37 6.53
C LYS A 116 -0.04 0.07 6.45
N HIS A 117 -0.85 1.01 5.96
CA HIS A 117 -2.28 0.79 5.79
C HIS A 117 -2.56 -0.33 4.79
N GLU A 118 -1.87 -0.33 3.64
CA GLU A 118 -1.99 -1.39 2.63
C GLU A 118 -1.61 -2.76 3.20
N SER A 119 -0.54 -2.84 4.00
CA SER A 119 -0.12 -4.10 4.63
C SER A 119 -1.15 -4.70 5.60
N VAL A 120 -1.90 -3.86 6.31
CA VAL A 120 -2.96 -4.30 7.24
C VAL A 120 -4.18 -4.79 6.45
N LEU A 121 -4.51 -4.12 5.34
CA LEU A 121 -5.59 -4.53 4.46
C LEU A 121 -5.27 -5.87 3.79
N ASP A 122 -4.07 -6.03 3.24
CA ASP A 122 -3.62 -7.28 2.64
C ASP A 122 -3.68 -8.44 3.63
N PHE A 123 -3.27 -8.21 4.88
CA PHE A 123 -3.39 -9.20 5.94
C PHE A 123 -4.85 -9.60 6.21
N ALA A 124 -5.77 -8.63 6.29
CA ALA A 124 -7.19 -8.89 6.53
C ALA A 124 -7.86 -9.66 5.37
N ILE A 125 -7.53 -9.30 4.12
CA ILE A 125 -8.02 -10.00 2.92
C ILE A 125 -7.50 -11.43 2.91
N ASN A 126 -6.20 -11.64 3.15
CA ASN A 126 -5.61 -12.96 3.14
C ASN A 126 -6.19 -13.85 4.25
N TYR A 127 -6.39 -13.29 5.45
CA TYR A 127 -7.03 -14.01 6.55
C TYR A 127 -8.48 -14.42 6.22
N LYS A 128 -9.23 -13.54 5.55
CA LYS A 128 -10.59 -13.86 5.09
C LYS A 128 -10.58 -14.97 4.02
N ALA A 129 -9.65 -14.91 3.08
CA ALA A 129 -9.49 -15.94 2.05
C ALA A 129 -9.13 -17.30 2.67
N GLU A 130 -8.22 -17.34 3.65
CA GLU A 130 -7.89 -18.56 4.39
C GLU A 130 -9.12 -19.14 5.09
N ARG A 131 -9.93 -18.30 5.72
CA ARG A 131 -11.17 -18.72 6.39
C ARG A 131 -12.21 -19.29 5.42
N GLU A 132 -12.35 -18.67 4.25
CA GLU A 132 -13.26 -19.14 3.21
C GLU A 132 -12.80 -20.47 2.62
N VAL A 133 -11.48 -20.68 2.49
CA VAL A 133 -10.91 -21.97 2.08
C VAL A 133 -11.19 -23.07 3.11
N ASP A 134 -11.02 -22.77 4.40
CA ASP A 134 -11.34 -23.69 5.51
C ASP A 134 -12.82 -24.09 5.50
N ASP A 135 -13.71 -23.11 5.29
CA ASP A 135 -15.15 -23.36 5.16
C ASP A 135 -15.46 -24.25 3.94
N MET A 136 -14.90 -23.93 2.77
CA MET A 136 -15.03 -24.77 1.57
C MET A 136 -14.55 -26.21 1.80
N GLN A 137 -13.43 -26.40 2.51
CA GLN A 137 -12.92 -27.73 2.86
C GLN A 137 -13.89 -28.50 3.76
N SER A 138 -14.49 -27.83 4.75
CA SER A 138 -15.50 -28.44 5.61
C SER A 138 -16.74 -28.90 4.82
N HIS A 139 -17.19 -28.07 3.88
CA HIS A 139 -18.30 -28.36 2.98
C HIS A 139 -17.97 -29.55 2.06
N LEU A 140 -16.75 -29.60 1.51
CA LEU A 140 -16.27 -30.72 0.69
C LEU A 140 -16.26 -32.04 1.48
N HIS A 141 -15.70 -32.05 2.69
CA HIS A 141 -15.71 -33.26 3.53
C HIS A 141 -17.12 -33.75 3.85
N ARG A 142 -18.07 -32.83 4.07
CA ARG A 142 -19.48 -33.20 4.27
C ARG A 142 -20.10 -33.84 3.02
N ILE A 143 -19.80 -33.30 1.84
CA ILE A 143 -20.28 -33.85 0.56
C ILE A 143 -19.65 -35.23 0.29
N GLU A 144 -18.37 -35.42 0.61
CA GLU A 144 -17.68 -36.71 0.49
C GLU A 144 -18.32 -37.77 1.39
N ALA A 145 -18.63 -37.42 2.64
CA ALA A 145 -19.31 -38.31 3.58
C ALA A 145 -20.70 -38.74 3.06
N GLN A 146 -21.51 -37.80 2.57
CA GLN A 146 -22.81 -38.10 1.97
C GLN A 146 -22.69 -38.99 0.73
N SER A 147 -21.68 -38.75 -0.11
CA SER A 147 -21.42 -39.56 -1.30
C SER A 147 -21.04 -41.00 -0.95
N ALA A 148 -20.26 -41.19 0.12
CA ALA A 148 -19.90 -42.51 0.63
C ALA A 148 -21.13 -43.27 1.16
N GLU A 149 -22.00 -42.59 1.93
CA GLU A 149 -23.24 -43.16 2.45
C GLU A 149 -24.19 -43.60 1.32
N ILE A 150 -24.41 -42.74 0.31
CA ILE A 150 -25.23 -43.08 -0.86
C ILE A 150 -24.68 -44.31 -1.58
N LYS A 151 -23.35 -44.42 -1.71
CA LYS A 151 -22.70 -45.55 -2.37
C LYS A 151 -22.91 -46.87 -1.62
N GLU A 152 -22.89 -46.84 -0.28
CA GLU A 152 -23.24 -48.00 0.56
C GLU A 152 -24.71 -48.39 0.40
N LEU A 153 -25.64 -47.42 0.44
CA LEU A 153 -27.07 -47.69 0.25
C LEU A 153 -27.39 -48.30 -1.12
N LEU A 154 -26.73 -47.85 -2.18
CA LEU A 154 -26.87 -48.42 -3.52
C LEU A 154 -26.31 -49.85 -3.58
N ARG A 155 -25.18 -50.12 -2.90
CA ARG A 155 -24.58 -51.46 -2.82
C ARG A 155 -25.47 -52.45 -2.09
N ASP A 156 -26.13 -52.04 -1.01
CA ASP A 156 -27.05 -52.90 -0.27
C ASP A 156 -28.33 -53.20 -1.05
N ARG A 157 -28.87 -52.22 -1.80
CA ARG A 157 -30.02 -52.44 -2.70
C ARG A 157 -29.68 -53.39 -3.85
N ASP A 158 -28.52 -53.24 -4.48
CA ASP A 158 -28.07 -54.17 -5.54
C ASP A 158 -27.96 -55.62 -5.01
N LYS A 159 -27.50 -55.77 -3.77
CA LYS A 159 -27.42 -57.05 -3.06
C LYS A 159 -28.79 -57.64 -2.72
N SER A 160 -29.80 -56.82 -2.43
CA SER A 160 -31.17 -57.29 -2.17
C SER A 160 -31.90 -57.70 -3.45
N ASP A 161 -31.66 -56.99 -4.54
CA ASP A 161 -32.35 -57.22 -5.83
C ASP A 161 -31.73 -58.37 -6.62
N GLY A 162 -30.44 -58.69 -6.40
CA GLY A 162 -29.73 -59.83 -7.01
C GLY A 162 -29.99 -61.21 -6.39
N ILE A 163 -30.92 -61.34 -5.43
CA ILE A 163 -31.27 -62.61 -4.74
C ILE A 163 -32.66 -63.17 -5.17
N SER A 164 -33.31 -62.60 -6.19
CA SER A 164 -34.50 -63.21 -6.84
C SER A 164 -34.17 -64.02 -8.09
#